data_AF-A0A7W9BMK1-F1
#
_entry.id   AF-A0A7W9BMK1-F1
#
_cell.length_a   1.000
_cell.length_b   1.000
_cell.length_c   1.000
_cell.angle_alpha   90.00
_cell.angle_beta   90.00
_cell.angle_gamma   90.00
#
_symmetry.space_group_name_H-M   'P 1'
#
loop_
_entity.id
_entity.type
_entity.pdbx_description
1 polymer ?
#
loop_
_entity_poly.entity_id
_entity_poly.type
_entity_poly.pdbx_seq_one_letter_code
_entity_poly.pdbx_strand_id
1 'polypeptide(L)'
;MITFTGFFGDGEHSFALTDGMITELERLSEVGIGTLYTRAIGMQFSVADIVQTIRLGLIGSGMAPQQAMQLVETYAANRPMSETFPLALDILDARWNGVAVPASGETAQ
;
A
#
# COMPACT_ATOMS: atom_id res chain seq x y z
N MET A 1 -15.52 0.08 4.23
CA MET A 1 -14.15 0.52 3.89
C MET A 1 -13.45 -0.69 3.31
N ILE A 2 -12.79 -0.55 2.15
CA ILE A 2 -12.03 -1.66 1.56
C ILE A 2 -10.70 -1.71 2.29
N THR A 3 -10.46 -2.81 3.00
CA THR A 3 -9.27 -2.98 3.84
C THR A 3 -8.55 -4.26 3.43
N PHE A 4 -7.25 -4.17 3.28
CA PHE A 4 -6.33 -5.29 3.10
C PHE A 4 -5.52 -5.47 4.40
N THR A 5 -5.25 -6.71 4.78
CA THR A 5 -4.35 -7.02 5.91
C THR A 5 -3.18 -7.84 5.41
N GLY A 6 -1.97 -7.45 5.80
CA GLY A 6 -0.76 -8.18 5.46
C GLY A 6 0.42 -7.79 6.35
N PHE A 7 1.45 -8.64 6.32
CA PHE A 7 2.67 -8.44 7.07
C PHE A 7 3.51 -7.28 6.51
N PHE A 8 3.97 -6.38 7.38
CA PHE A 8 4.91 -5.32 7.02
C PHE A 8 5.81 -4.98 8.20
N GLY A 9 7.13 -5.22 8.03
CA GLY A 9 8.13 -4.85 9.02
C GLY A 9 8.04 -5.64 10.31
N ASP A 10 7.29 -5.11 11.27
CA ASP A 10 7.19 -5.61 12.65
C ASP A 10 5.94 -6.46 12.94
N GLY A 11 5.02 -6.61 11.99
CA GLY A 11 3.84 -7.44 12.18
C GLY A 11 2.78 -7.32 11.09
N GLU A 12 1.60 -7.87 11.38
CA GLU A 12 0.39 -7.70 10.56
C GLU A 12 -0.17 -6.29 10.72
N HIS A 13 -0.41 -5.62 9.59
CA HIS A 13 -1.01 -4.29 9.55
C HIS A 13 -2.22 -4.28 8.64
N SER A 14 -3.14 -3.36 8.92
CA SER A 14 -4.27 -3.09 8.03
C SER A 14 -3.95 -1.90 7.13
N PHE A 15 -4.41 -1.97 5.89
CA PHE A 15 -4.19 -0.96 4.87
C PHE A 15 -5.51 -0.64 4.17
N ALA A 16 -5.81 0.64 3.99
CA ALA A 16 -6.98 1.07 3.24
C ALA A 16 -6.68 2.35 2.46
N LEU A 17 -6.89 2.33 1.15
CA LEU A 17 -6.85 3.55 0.34
C LEU A 17 -8.27 4.14 0.28
N THR A 18 -8.56 5.08 1.17
CA THR A 18 -9.80 5.87 1.12
C THR A 18 -9.74 6.90 -0.01
N ASP A 19 -10.86 7.56 -0.32
CA ASP A 19 -10.91 8.60 -1.37
C ASP A 19 -9.90 9.74 -1.10
N GLY A 20 -9.68 10.08 0.18
CA GLY A 20 -8.68 11.05 0.59
C GLY A 20 -7.24 10.55 0.35
N MET A 21 -6.97 9.26 0.57
CA MET A 21 -5.65 8.67 0.29
C MET A 21 -5.37 8.58 -1.21
N ILE A 22 -6.40 8.28 -2.01
CA ILE A 22 -6.28 8.31 -3.48
C ILE A 22 -5.97 9.73 -3.96
N THR A 23 -6.72 10.73 -3.50
CA THR A 23 -6.46 12.14 -3.85
C THR A 23 -5.01 12.55 -3.51
N GLU A 24 -4.49 12.13 -2.35
CA GLU A 24 -3.12 12.43 -1.96
C GLU A 24 -2.07 11.65 -2.79
N LEU A 25 -2.34 10.39 -3.16
CA LEU A 25 -1.48 9.64 -4.08
C LEU A 25 -1.40 10.32 -5.45
N GLU A 26 -2.52 10.79 -6.00
CA GLU A 26 -2.54 11.51 -7.27
C GLU A 26 -1.75 12.82 -7.18
N ARG A 27 -1.87 13.54 -6.06
CA ARG A 27 -1.08 14.75 -5.80
C ARG A 27 0.42 14.48 -5.73
N LEU A 28 0.83 13.38 -5.08
CA LEU A 28 2.24 13.02 -4.88
C LEU A 28 2.90 12.43 -6.13
N SER A 29 2.13 11.72 -6.95
CA SER A 29 2.61 11.06 -8.17
C SER A 29 2.43 11.89 -9.44
N GLU A 30 1.71 13.02 -9.32
CA GLU A 30 1.34 13.93 -10.42
C GLU A 30 0.60 13.23 -11.57
N VAL A 31 -0.08 12.12 -11.28
CA VAL A 31 -0.87 11.35 -12.25
C VAL A 31 -2.16 10.84 -11.61
N GLY A 32 -3.17 10.56 -12.43
CA GLY A 32 -4.40 9.93 -11.96
C GLY A 32 -4.20 8.47 -11.53
N ILE A 33 -5.09 7.97 -10.69
CA ILE A 33 -5.02 6.63 -10.09
C ILE A 33 -4.94 5.50 -11.14
N GLY A 34 -5.60 5.65 -12.28
CA GLY A 34 -5.53 4.67 -13.38
C GLY A 34 -4.13 4.53 -13.97
N THR A 35 -3.40 5.64 -14.10
CA THR A 35 -2.01 5.63 -14.55
C THR A 35 -1.10 5.01 -13.51
N LEU A 36 -1.29 5.34 -12.22
CA LEU A 36 -0.51 4.77 -11.12
C LEU A 36 -0.69 3.24 -11.03
N TYR A 37 -1.93 2.76 -11.14
CA TYR A 37 -2.24 1.32 -11.16
C TYR A 37 -1.60 0.62 -12.37
N THR A 38 -1.72 1.21 -13.56
CA THR A 38 -1.10 0.65 -14.79
C THR A 38 0.42 0.58 -14.68
N ARG A 39 1.06 1.60 -14.08
CA ARG A 39 2.51 1.59 -13.81
C ARG A 39 2.90 0.47 -12.86
N ALA A 40 2.11 0.21 -11.81
CA ALA A 40 2.37 -0.88 -10.88
C ALA A 40 2.35 -2.24 -11.60
N ILE A 41 1.27 -2.54 -12.33
CA ILE A 41 1.11 -3.79 -13.09
C ILE A 41 2.19 -3.94 -14.17
N GLY A 42 2.54 -2.86 -14.86
CA GLY A 42 3.57 -2.83 -15.90
C GLY A 42 5.01 -2.80 -15.37
N MET A 43 5.23 -2.83 -14.05
CA MET A 43 6.54 -2.66 -13.41
C MET A 43 7.27 -1.36 -13.82
N GLN A 44 6.52 -0.30 -14.08
CA GLN A 44 6.99 1.04 -14.43
C GLN A 44 6.79 2.05 -13.29
N PHE A 45 6.75 1.56 -12.06
CA PHE A 45 6.57 2.37 -10.86
C PHE A 45 7.86 3.10 -10.47
N SER A 46 7.71 4.24 -9.81
CA SER A 46 8.78 4.87 -9.05
C SER A 46 8.87 4.26 -7.65
N VAL A 47 10.01 4.45 -6.97
CA VAL A 47 10.14 4.08 -5.56
C VAL A 47 9.14 4.85 -4.69
N ALA A 48 8.85 6.10 -5.05
CA ALA A 48 7.87 6.91 -4.35
C ALA A 48 6.46 6.30 -4.45
N ASP A 49 6.08 5.73 -5.59
CA ASP A 49 4.77 5.09 -5.74
C ASP A 49 4.59 3.93 -4.74
N ILE A 50 5.62 3.10 -4.56
CA ILE A 50 5.62 2.01 -3.56
C ILE A 50 5.48 2.58 -2.14
N VAL A 51 6.39 3.47 -1.76
CA VAL A 51 6.50 3.98 -0.38
C VAL A 51 5.25 4.76 0.02
N GLN A 52 4.73 5.60 -0.87
CA GLN A 52 3.54 6.40 -0.59
C GLN A 52 2.27 5.56 -0.56
N THR A 53 2.16 4.52 -1.39
CA THR A 53 1.03 3.57 -1.34
C THR A 53 0.96 2.87 0.00
N ILE A 54 2.08 2.33 0.49
CA ILE A 54 2.13 1.67 1.80
C ILE A 54 1.80 2.67 2.92
N ARG A 55 2.45 3.83 2.92
CA ARG A 55 2.25 4.87 3.96
C ARG A 55 0.80 5.34 4.03
N LEU A 56 0.20 5.65 2.89
CA LEU A 56 -1.18 6.12 2.82
C LEU A 56 -2.19 4.99 3.06
N GLY A 57 -1.86 3.75 2.72
CA GLY A 57 -2.62 2.58 3.12
C GLY A 57 -2.73 2.45 4.65
N LEU A 58 -1.61 2.56 5.36
CA LEU A 58 -1.58 2.55 6.83
C LEU A 58 -2.42 3.70 7.43
N ILE A 59 -2.27 4.91 6.87
CA ILE A 59 -3.02 6.08 7.36
C ILE A 59 -4.52 5.90 7.14
N GLY A 60 -4.93 5.42 5.97
CA GLY A 60 -6.34 5.27 5.64
C GLY A 60 -7.05 4.15 6.40
N SER A 61 -6.31 3.19 6.99
CA SER A 61 -6.86 2.20 7.92
C SER A 61 -6.93 2.69 9.38
N GLY A 62 -6.40 3.88 9.67
CA GLY A 62 -6.48 4.54 10.97
C GLY A 62 -5.15 4.66 11.72
N MET A 63 -4.01 4.24 11.14
CA MET A 63 -2.71 4.46 11.76
C MET A 63 -2.36 5.95 11.82
N ALA A 64 -1.75 6.39 12.91
CA ALA A 64 -1.28 7.77 13.04
C ALA A 64 -0.24 8.09 11.94
N PRO A 65 -0.30 9.26 11.26
CA PRO A 65 0.60 9.58 10.16
C PRO A 65 2.09 9.53 10.51
N GLN A 66 2.45 9.93 11.73
CA GLN A 66 3.82 9.88 12.23
C GLN A 66 4.32 8.44 12.39
N GLN A 67 3.47 7.54 12.89
CA GLN A 67 3.79 6.12 13.02
C GLN A 67 3.92 5.45 11.64
N ALA A 68 3.00 5.75 10.72
CA ALA A 68 3.07 5.25 9.36
C ALA A 68 4.36 5.67 8.66
N MET A 69 4.78 6.94 8.86
CA MET A 69 6.05 7.46 8.35
C MET A 69 7.26 6.70 8.92
N GLN A 70 7.31 6.51 10.25
CA GLN A 70 8.39 5.76 10.90
C GLN A 70 8.51 4.32 10.37
N LEU A 71 7.37 3.63 10.18
CA LEU A 71 7.37 2.27 9.65
C LEU A 71 7.92 2.21 8.21
N VAL A 72 7.49 3.11 7.32
CA VAL A 72 8.01 3.10 5.94
C VAL A 72 9.47 3.55 5.86
N GLU A 73 9.91 4.47 6.69
CA GLU A 73 11.33 4.83 6.78
C GLU A 73 12.19 3.66 7.27
N THR A 74 11.67 2.85 8.18
CA THR A 74 12.40 1.71 8.75
C THR A 74 12.39 0.49 7.82
N TYR A 75 11.24 0.19 7.21
CA TYR A 75 10.98 -1.09 6.55
C TYR A 75 10.72 -1.00 5.04
N ALA A 76 10.67 0.20 4.45
CA ALA A 76 10.55 0.36 3.00
C ALA A 76 11.68 1.19 2.38
N ALA A 77 12.30 2.11 3.12
CA ALA A 77 13.45 2.87 2.62
C ALA A 77 14.72 2.00 2.55
N ASN A 78 15.45 2.10 1.43
CA ASN A 78 16.69 1.36 1.20
C ASN A 78 16.54 -0.18 1.37
N ARG A 79 15.41 -0.72 0.94
CA ARG A 79 15.11 -2.16 0.93
C ARG A 79 15.01 -2.72 -0.49
N PRO A 80 15.26 -4.02 -0.71
CA PRO A 80 15.01 -4.65 -2.00
C PRO A 80 13.56 -4.45 -2.46
N MET A 81 13.34 -4.04 -3.71
CA MET A 81 11.99 -3.79 -4.25
C MET A 81 11.12 -5.04 -4.23
N SER A 82 11.72 -6.23 -4.33
CA SER A 82 11.01 -7.51 -4.22
C SER A 82 10.36 -7.73 -2.85
N GLU A 83 10.77 -7.00 -1.80
CA GLU A 83 10.16 -7.09 -0.46
C GLU A 83 8.99 -6.11 -0.30
N THR A 84 9.01 -4.96 -0.98
CA THR A 84 8.07 -3.86 -0.74
C THR A 84 7.02 -3.71 -1.84
N PHE A 85 7.40 -4.00 -3.09
CA PHE A 85 6.50 -3.89 -4.25
C PHE A 85 5.28 -4.81 -4.15
N PRO A 86 5.39 -6.11 -3.78
CA PRO A 86 4.21 -6.99 -3.69
C PRO A 86 3.15 -6.43 -2.74
N LEU A 87 3.57 -5.95 -1.56
CA LEU A 87 2.66 -5.32 -0.60
C LEU A 87 1.97 -4.07 -1.17
N ALA A 88 2.73 -3.19 -1.83
CA ALA A 88 2.14 -2.00 -2.45
C ALA A 88 1.14 -2.36 -3.54
N LEU A 89 1.43 -3.40 -4.34
CA LEU A 89 0.51 -3.90 -5.35
C LEU A 89 -0.76 -4.47 -4.72
N ASP A 90 -0.66 -5.31 -3.69
CA ASP A 90 -1.83 -5.88 -3.00
C ASP A 90 -2.75 -4.80 -2.42
N ILE A 91 -2.19 -3.72 -1.87
CA ILE A 91 -2.94 -2.57 -1.35
C ILE A 91 -3.68 -1.84 -2.47
N LEU A 92 -3.04 -1.62 -3.62
CA LEU A 92 -3.67 -1.00 -4.80
C LEU A 92 -4.74 -1.90 -5.40
N ASP A 93 -4.47 -3.19 -5.55
CA ASP A 93 -5.38 -4.20 -6.08
C ASP A 93 -6.64 -4.31 -5.22
N ALA A 94 -6.50 -4.31 -3.89
CA ALA A 94 -7.64 -4.31 -2.98
C ALA A 94 -8.57 -3.13 -3.28
N ARG A 95 -8.02 -1.92 -3.39
CA ARG A 95 -8.80 -0.71 -3.69
C ARG A 95 -9.39 -0.74 -5.11
N TRP A 96 -8.64 -1.23 -6.09
CA TRP A 96 -9.07 -1.28 -7.49
C TRP A 96 -10.24 -2.24 -7.70
N ASN A 97 -10.17 -3.41 -7.08
CA ASN A 97 -11.12 -4.51 -7.29
C ASN A 97 -12.23 -4.57 -6.23
N GLY A 98 -12.11 -3.79 -5.15
CA GLY A 98 -13.07 -3.81 -4.04
C GLY A 98 -12.96 -5.05 -3.14
N VAL A 99 -11.86 -5.80 -3.23
CA VAL A 99 -11.66 -7.02 -2.45
C VAL A 99 -11.03 -6.64 -1.11
N ALA A 100 -11.81 -6.76 -0.03
CA ALA A 100 -11.25 -6.83 1.30
C ALA A 100 -10.77 -8.26 1.52
N VAL A 101 -9.47 -8.52 1.32
CA VAL A 101 -8.91 -9.84 1.63
C VAL A 101 -8.98 -9.99 3.14
N PRO A 102 -9.73 -10.96 3.69
CA PRO A 102 -9.61 -11.27 5.11
C PRO A 102 -8.20 -11.78 5.35
N ALA A 103 -7.59 -11.40 6.47
CA ALA A 103 -6.34 -11.98 6.96
C ALA A 103 -6.46 -13.51 6.99
N SER A 104 -6.12 -14.16 5.90
CA SER A 104 -6.24 -15.60 5.76
C SER A 104 -4.91 -16.16 6.20
N GLY A 105 -4.80 -16.32 7.52
CA GLY A 105 -4.17 -17.51 8.05
C GLY A 105 -5.01 -18.70 7.60
N GLU A 106 -4.76 -19.18 6.38
CA GLU A 106 -5.29 -20.44 5.89
C GLU A 106 -4.11 -21.27 5.38
N THR A 107 -3.33 -21.76 6.35
CA THR A 107 -2.84 -23.13 6.25
C THR A 107 -4.07 -24.04 6.37
N ALA A 108 -4.59 -24.52 5.24
CA ALA A 108 -5.49 -25.66 5.21
C ALA A 108 -5.23 -26.52 3.97
N GLN A 109 -4.33 -27.48 4.20
CA GLN A 109 -4.22 -28.81 3.58
C GLN A 109 -3.64 -28.94 2.17
#